data_AF-A0A1Y2J204-F1
#
_entry.id   AF-A0A1Y2J204-F1
#
_cell.length_a   1.000
_cell.length_b   1.000
_cell.length_c   1.000
_cell.angle_alpha   90.00
_cell.angle_beta   90.00
_cell.angle_gamma   90.00
#
_symmetry.space_group_name_H-M   'P 1'
#
loop_
_entity.id
_entity.type
_entity.pdbx_description
1 polymer ?
#
loop_
_entity_poly.entity_id
_entity_poly.type
_entity_poly.pdbx_seq_one_letter_code
_entity_poly.pdbx_strand_id
1 'polypeptide(L)'
;MAATAARLARLITPEYAARINAQLVHPAPSQVVKPNELESAIARPMHVSHYEPERPAKYLAATLSYGIIKAFFLGNVYLHAQGLPGLLDDISKREDLLLVADRYIGTAAGTLDVDKLAGVSDSQNSV
;
A
#
# COMPACT_ATOMS: atom_id res chain seq x y z
N MET A 1 -3.69 17.56 -2.22
CA MET A 1 -3.49 16.11 -2.01
C MET A 1 -4.47 15.52 -0.98
N ALA A 2 -4.66 16.15 0.19
CA ALA A 2 -5.56 15.65 1.24
C ALA A 2 -7.02 15.38 0.78
N ALA A 3 -7.62 16.28 -0.01
CA ALA A 3 -8.98 16.07 -0.55
C ALA A 3 -9.09 14.84 -1.48
N THR A 4 -8.05 14.57 -2.27
CA THR A 4 -7.96 13.39 -3.14
C THR A 4 -7.78 12.12 -2.30
N ALA A 5 -6.89 12.13 -1.31
CA ALA A 5 -6.68 11.01 -0.39
C ALA A 5 -7.96 10.64 0.38
N ALA A 6 -8.70 11.65 0.88
CA ALA A 6 -9.99 11.45 1.54
C ALA A 6 -11.05 10.85 0.60
N ARG A 7 -11.08 11.26 -0.68
CA ARG A 7 -11.97 10.67 -1.68
C ARG A 7 -11.62 9.22 -1.98
N LEU A 8 -10.33 8.89 -2.07
CA LEU A 8 -9.85 7.54 -2.34
C LEU A 8 -10.11 6.58 -1.19
N ALA A 9 -9.99 7.05 0.04
CA ALA A 9 -10.31 6.22 1.20
C ALA A 9 -11.81 5.90 1.32
N ARG A 10 -12.70 6.69 0.70
CA ARG A 10 -14.11 6.33 0.55
C ARG A 10 -14.35 5.26 -0.51
N LEU A 11 -13.42 5.11 -1.48
CA LEU A 11 -13.50 4.08 -2.52
C LEU A 11 -12.88 2.76 -2.06
N ILE A 12 -11.78 2.82 -1.32
CA ILE A 12 -11.07 1.65 -0.79
C ILE A 12 -11.64 1.33 0.60
N THR A 13 -12.79 0.65 0.63
CA THR A 13 -13.45 0.23 1.87
C THR A 13 -12.95 -1.16 2.32
N PRO A 14 -13.15 -1.54 3.60
CA PRO A 14 -12.88 -2.91 4.06
C PRO A 14 -13.60 -3.97 3.21
N GLU A 15 -14.83 -3.67 2.78
CA GLU A 15 -15.60 -4.56 1.92
C GLU A 15 -14.99 -4.70 0.52
N TYR A 16 -14.54 -3.59 -0.08
CA TYR A 16 -13.82 -3.63 -1.36
C TYR A 16 -12.55 -4.48 -1.24
N ALA A 17 -11.76 -4.26 -0.19
CA ALA A 17 -10.54 -5.03 0.09
C ALA A 17 -10.84 -6.54 0.27
N ALA A 18 -11.89 -6.89 1.01
CA ALA A 18 -12.28 -8.28 1.23
C ALA A 18 -12.73 -8.99 -0.06
N ARG A 19 -13.48 -8.29 -0.94
CA ARG A 19 -13.91 -8.82 -2.24
C ARG A 19 -12.75 -9.04 -3.20
N ILE A 20 -11.80 -8.09 -3.27
CA ILE A 20 -10.59 -8.27 -4.07
C ILE A 20 -9.77 -9.45 -3.55
N ASN A 21 -9.57 -9.55 -2.23
CA ASN A 21 -8.84 -10.69 -1.66
C ASN A 21 -9.51 -12.01 -2.01
N ALA A 22 -10.85 -12.10 -1.95
CA ALA A 22 -11.61 -13.28 -2.35
C ALA A 22 -11.40 -13.70 -3.80
N GLN A 23 -11.25 -12.74 -4.73
CA GLN A 23 -10.92 -13.05 -6.11
C GLN A 23 -9.47 -13.52 -6.27
N LEU A 24 -8.52 -12.90 -5.56
CA LEU A 24 -7.09 -13.23 -5.67
C LEU A 24 -6.74 -14.60 -5.11
N VAL A 25 -7.39 -15.03 -4.01
CA VAL A 25 -7.07 -16.32 -3.39
C VAL A 25 -7.87 -17.48 -3.97
N HIS A 26 -8.83 -17.23 -4.87
CA HIS A 26 -9.65 -18.29 -5.46
C HIS A 26 -8.76 -19.37 -6.14
N PRO A 27 -9.01 -20.68 -5.92
CA PRO A 27 -10.16 -21.29 -5.24
C PRO A 27 -10.08 -21.41 -3.71
N ALA A 28 -9.01 -20.94 -3.07
CA ALA A 28 -8.87 -21.00 -1.63
C ALA A 28 -9.88 -20.06 -0.91
N PRO A 29 -10.30 -20.40 0.32
CA PRO A 29 -11.19 -19.55 1.09
C PRO A 29 -10.48 -18.25 1.53
N SER A 30 -11.11 -17.11 1.26
CA SER A 30 -10.70 -15.81 1.79
C SER A 30 -11.23 -15.64 3.21
N GLN A 31 -10.34 -15.39 4.16
CA GLN A 31 -10.70 -15.10 5.54
C GLN A 31 -10.10 -13.77 5.97
N VAL A 32 -10.95 -12.84 6.38
CA VAL A 32 -10.53 -11.64 7.10
C VAL A 32 -10.41 -12.04 8.57
N VAL A 33 -9.17 -12.26 9.02
CA VAL A 33 -8.89 -12.79 10.37
C VAL A 33 -9.36 -11.81 11.45
N LYS A 34 -9.29 -10.50 11.21
CA LYS A 34 -9.71 -9.44 12.14
C LYS A 34 -10.29 -8.23 11.40
N PRO A 35 -11.63 -8.11 11.31
CA PRO A 35 -12.29 -7.01 10.60
C PRO A 35 -11.89 -5.61 11.09
N ASN A 36 -11.77 -5.43 12.40
CA ASN A 36 -11.43 -4.13 12.99
C ASN A 36 -9.98 -3.69 12.67
N GLU A 37 -9.07 -4.67 12.50
CA GLU A 37 -7.69 -4.36 12.10
C GLU A 37 -7.62 -3.96 10.63
N LEU A 38 -8.47 -4.55 9.76
CA LEU A 38 -8.59 -4.14 8.35
C LEU A 38 -9.12 -2.72 8.23
N GLU A 39 -10.16 -2.37 8.99
CA GLU A 39 -10.70 -1.01 9.02
C GLU A 39 -9.67 0.00 9.53
N SER A 40 -8.97 -0.34 10.61
CA SER A 40 -7.87 0.48 11.14
C SER A 40 -6.72 0.64 10.14
N ALA A 41 -6.37 -0.41 9.40
CA ALA A 41 -5.33 -0.39 8.38
C ALA A 41 -5.70 0.52 7.19
N ILE A 42 -6.97 0.50 6.77
CA ILE A 42 -7.48 1.37 5.70
C ILE A 42 -7.60 2.83 6.14
N ALA A 43 -7.90 3.08 7.42
CA ALA A 43 -7.99 4.43 7.97
C ALA A 43 -6.62 5.11 8.15
N ARG A 44 -5.54 4.34 8.36
CA ARG A 44 -4.18 4.88 8.61
C ARG A 44 -3.68 5.83 7.50
N PRO A 45 -3.75 5.50 6.20
CA PRO A 45 -3.37 6.43 5.13
C PRO A 45 -4.17 7.73 5.13
N MET A 46 -5.45 7.71 5.51
CA MET A 46 -6.22 8.95 5.70
C MET A 46 -5.64 9.79 6.84
N HIS A 47 -5.38 9.16 7.99
CA HIS A 47 -4.78 9.85 9.13
C HIS A 47 -3.43 10.44 8.76
N VAL A 48 -2.55 9.68 8.11
CA VAL A 48 -1.25 10.18 7.63
C VAL A 48 -1.44 11.34 6.66
N SER A 49 -2.36 11.25 5.69
CA SER A 49 -2.62 12.36 4.75
C SER A 49 -3.18 13.62 5.42
N HIS A 50 -3.80 13.47 6.59
CA HIS A 50 -4.43 14.55 7.35
C HIS A 50 -3.41 15.23 8.27
N TYR A 51 -2.60 14.44 8.97
CA TYR A 51 -1.61 14.92 9.94
C TYR A 51 -0.26 15.27 9.31
N GLU A 52 0.10 14.63 8.19
CA GLU A 52 1.37 14.81 7.47
C GLU A 52 1.12 15.08 5.97
N PRO A 53 0.51 16.23 5.63
CA PRO A 53 0.10 16.54 4.25
C PRO A 53 1.27 16.70 3.27
N GLU A 54 2.49 16.94 3.77
CA GLU A 54 3.73 17.02 2.99
C GLU A 54 4.23 15.66 2.48
N ARG A 55 3.70 14.55 2.99
CA ARG A 55 4.16 13.22 2.57
C ARG A 55 3.75 12.91 1.13
N PRO A 56 4.66 12.33 0.33
CA PRO A 56 4.37 12.02 -1.06
C PRO A 56 3.33 10.89 -1.19
N ALA A 57 2.58 10.88 -2.28
CA ALA A 57 1.56 9.86 -2.55
C ALA A 57 2.09 8.41 -2.50
N LYS A 58 3.36 8.20 -2.87
CA LYS A 58 4.04 6.90 -2.75
C LYS A 58 4.14 6.42 -1.30
N TYR A 59 4.37 7.33 -0.35
CA TYR A 59 4.40 7.01 1.07
C TYR A 59 3.01 6.63 1.60
N LEU A 60 1.97 7.33 1.17
CA LEU A 60 0.58 7.00 1.53
C LEU A 60 0.14 5.64 0.96
N ALA A 61 0.55 5.33 -0.28
CA ALA A 61 0.34 4.02 -0.89
C ALA A 61 1.07 2.91 -0.14
N ALA A 62 2.34 3.15 0.26
CA ALA A 62 3.12 2.22 1.06
C ALA A 62 2.49 2.01 2.44
N THR A 63 1.96 3.06 3.09
CA THR A 63 1.25 2.95 4.37
C THR A 63 0.01 2.05 4.25
N LEU A 64 -0.74 2.17 3.15
CA LEU A 64 -1.90 1.34 2.87
C LEU A 64 -1.50 -0.12 2.64
N SER A 65 -0.46 -0.34 1.82
CA SER A 65 0.10 -1.67 1.54
C SER A 65 0.71 -2.34 2.79
N TYR A 66 1.35 -1.56 3.66
CA TYR A 66 1.95 -2.06 4.90
C TYR A 66 0.90 -2.51 5.91
N GLY A 67 -0.17 -1.71 6.09
CA GLY A 67 -1.26 -2.06 6.98
C GLY A 67 -2.04 -3.31 6.55
N ILE A 68 -1.95 -3.66 5.27
CA ILE A 68 -2.63 -4.81 4.69
C ILE A 68 -1.58 -5.58 3.88
N ILE A 69 -0.77 -6.38 4.57
CA ILE A 69 0.40 -7.10 4.03
C ILE A 69 0.15 -7.87 2.70
N LYS A 70 -1.10 -8.19 2.35
CA LYS A 70 -1.50 -8.82 1.06
C LYS A 70 -2.07 -7.86 0.01
N ALA A 71 -2.05 -6.56 0.24
CA ALA A 71 -2.72 -5.55 -0.58
C ALA A 71 -1.79 -4.79 -1.52
N PHE A 72 -0.78 -5.48 -2.04
CA PHE A 72 0.00 -5.04 -3.20
C PHE A 72 -0.88 -4.39 -4.29
N PHE A 73 -2.05 -4.99 -4.54
CA PHE A 73 -3.03 -4.48 -5.49
C PHE A 73 -3.68 -3.16 -5.03
N LEU A 74 -4.03 -3.00 -3.75
CA LEU A 74 -4.67 -1.77 -3.26
C LEU A 74 -3.70 -0.59 -3.25
N GLY A 75 -2.41 -0.81 -2.95
CA GLY A 75 -1.39 0.23 -3.08
C GLY A 75 -1.26 0.74 -4.52
N ASN A 76 -1.28 -0.16 -5.51
CA ASN A 76 -1.30 0.22 -6.92
C ASN A 76 -2.59 0.93 -7.32
N VAL A 77 -3.76 0.41 -6.91
CA VAL A 77 -5.07 1.05 -7.16
C VAL A 77 -5.10 2.47 -6.56
N TYR A 78 -4.52 2.66 -5.38
CA TYR A 78 -4.43 3.98 -4.75
C TYR A 78 -3.59 4.95 -5.59
N LEU A 79 -2.44 4.52 -6.13
CA LEU A 79 -1.59 5.34 -7.00
C LEU A 79 -2.32 5.71 -8.30
N HIS A 80 -2.92 4.72 -8.98
CA HIS A 80 -3.70 4.96 -10.20
C HIS A 80 -4.85 5.93 -9.95
N ALA A 81 -5.53 5.81 -8.82
CA ALA A 81 -6.66 6.66 -8.49
C ALA A 81 -6.24 8.09 -8.09
N GLN A 82 -4.94 8.32 -7.81
CA GLN A 82 -4.32 9.64 -7.75
C GLN A 82 -3.84 10.16 -9.10
N GLY A 83 -4.00 9.40 -10.18
CA GLY A 83 -3.46 9.74 -11.51
C GLY A 83 -1.95 9.52 -11.62
N LEU A 84 -1.36 8.74 -10.71
CA LEU A 84 0.04 8.38 -10.73
C LEU A 84 0.21 6.97 -11.30
N PRO A 85 1.34 6.66 -11.96
CA PRO A 85 1.67 5.29 -12.33
C PRO A 85 1.75 4.42 -11.08
N GLY A 86 1.23 3.21 -11.18
CA GLY A 86 1.38 2.17 -10.17
C GLY A 86 2.87 1.82 -9.96
N LEU A 87 3.16 1.14 -8.86
CA LEU A 87 4.51 0.64 -8.55
C LEU A 87 5.03 -0.34 -9.63
N LEU A 88 4.14 -0.94 -10.41
CA LEU A 88 4.47 -1.85 -11.49
C LEU A 88 4.52 -1.22 -12.88
N ASP A 89 3.95 -0.02 -13.07
CA ASP A 89 3.75 0.54 -14.41
C ASP A 89 5.06 0.97 -15.08
N ASP A 90 6.07 1.37 -14.29
CA ASP A 90 7.41 1.73 -14.77
C ASP A 90 8.34 0.52 -14.91
N ILE A 91 7.88 -0.69 -14.59
CA ILE A 91 8.73 -1.87 -14.59
C ILE A 91 8.81 -2.47 -15.99
N SER A 92 9.96 -2.31 -16.62
CA SER A 92 10.27 -2.87 -17.94
C SER A 92 11.20 -4.08 -17.89
N LYS A 93 11.83 -4.37 -16.74
CA LYS A 93 12.76 -5.49 -16.56
C LYS A 93 12.28 -6.48 -15.50
N ARG A 94 12.59 -7.76 -15.70
CA ARG A 94 12.27 -8.84 -14.77
C ARG A 94 12.96 -8.69 -13.41
N GLU A 95 14.16 -8.12 -13.39
CA GLU A 95 14.92 -7.86 -12.16
C GLU A 95 14.21 -6.86 -11.24
N ASP A 96 13.57 -5.84 -11.81
CA ASP A 96 12.81 -4.84 -11.06
C ASP A 96 11.53 -5.44 -10.45
N LEU A 97 10.91 -6.42 -11.10
CA LEU A 97 9.79 -7.19 -10.53
C LEU A 97 10.20 -7.97 -9.29
N LEU A 98 11.39 -8.59 -9.33
CA LEU A 98 11.91 -9.34 -8.18
C LEU A 98 12.22 -8.41 -7.00
N LEU A 99 12.80 -7.23 -7.27
CA LEU A 99 13.05 -6.22 -6.23
C LEU A 99 11.77 -5.73 -5.57
N VAL A 100 10.70 -5.50 -6.37
CA VAL A 100 9.40 -5.13 -5.81
C VAL A 100 8.80 -6.28 -5.01
N ALA A 101 8.84 -7.50 -5.53
CA ALA A 101 8.38 -8.68 -4.79
C ALA A 101 9.12 -8.85 -3.45
N ASP A 102 10.44 -8.72 -3.45
CA ASP A 102 11.29 -8.85 -2.26
C ASP A 102 10.97 -7.78 -1.20
N ARG A 103 10.67 -6.54 -1.61
CA ARG A 103 10.23 -5.49 -0.67
C ARG A 103 8.89 -5.83 -0.01
N TYR A 104 7.95 -6.36 -0.78
CA TYR A 104 6.66 -6.79 -0.23
C TYR A 104 6.80 -8.04 0.65
N ILE A 105 7.66 -8.99 0.28
CA ILE A 105 7.98 -10.18 1.09
C ILE A 105 8.67 -9.77 2.39
N GLY A 106 9.66 -8.88 2.35
CA GLY A 106 10.35 -8.38 3.54
C GLY A 106 9.41 -7.60 4.46
N THR A 107 8.50 -6.81 3.90
CA THR A 107 7.45 -6.15 4.69
C THR A 107 6.51 -7.17 5.33
N ALA A 108 6.09 -8.19 4.59
CA ALA A 108 5.23 -9.26 5.09
C ALA A 108 5.88 -10.09 6.20
N ALA A 109 7.19 -10.28 6.10
CA ALA A 109 8.02 -10.93 7.12
C ALA A 109 8.34 -10.02 8.32
N GLY A 110 7.91 -8.75 8.29
CA GLY A 110 8.20 -7.77 9.34
C GLY A 110 9.65 -7.27 9.36
N THR A 111 10.43 -7.54 8.31
CA THR A 111 11.84 -7.14 8.21
C THR A 111 12.05 -5.76 7.58
N LEU A 112 11.03 -5.24 6.90
CA LEU A 112 11.02 -3.91 6.29
C LEU A 112 9.89 -3.05 6.86
N ASP A 113 10.17 -1.77 7.06
CA ASP A 113 9.23 -0.74 7.50
C ASP A 113 8.56 -0.04 6.31
N VAL A 114 7.64 0.90 6.61
CA VAL A 114 6.87 1.65 5.62
C VAL A 114 7.78 2.48 4.70
N ASP A 115 8.85 3.07 5.23
CA ASP A 115 9.78 3.92 4.47
C ASP A 115 10.55 3.10 3.43
N LYS A 116 11.06 1.92 3.83
CA LYS A 116 11.74 0.98 2.93
C LYS A 116 10.78 0.41 1.88
N LEU A 117 9.51 0.18 2.24
CA LEU A 117 8.48 -0.22 1.28
C LEU A 117 8.18 0.89 0.25
N ALA A 118 8.13 2.14 0.70
CA ALA A 118 7.91 3.31 -0.16
C ALA A 118 9.09 3.58 -1.12
N GLY A 119 10.23 2.90 -0.93
CA GLY A 119 11.45 3.13 -1.70
C GLY A 119 12.15 4.43 -1.33
N VAL A 120 11.89 4.96 -0.13
CA VAL A 120 12.62 6.10 0.42
C VAL A 120 13.95 5.54 0.96
N SER A 121 15.03 5.76 0.22
CA SER A 121 16.38 5.49 0.71
C SER A 121 16.71 6.49 1.81
N ASP A 122 17.26 6.03 2.94
CA ASP A 122 17.93 6.90 3.93
C ASP A 122 19.04 7.68 3.24
N SER A 123 18.70 8.84 2.71
CA SER A 123 19.61 9.79 2.11
C SER A 123 19.62 11.00 3.02
N GLN A 124 20.26 10.83 4.19
CA GLN A 124 21.00 11.84 4.95
C GLN A 124 21.43 11.29 6.32
N ASN A 125 22.63 10.71 6.38
CA ASN A 125 23.60 11.01 7.46
C ASN A 125 24.94 10.36 7.15
N SER A 126 25.81 11.14 6.51
CA SER A 126 27.26 10.98 6.63
C SER A 126 27.80 12.40 6.73
N VAL A 127 28.00 12.83 7.97
CA VAL A 127 28.84 13.98 8.34
C VAL A 127 30.30 13.58 8.15
#